data_AF-A0A5B7FKV8-F1
#
_entry.id   AF-A0A5B7FKV8-F1
#
_cell.length_a   1.000
_cell.length_b   1.000
_cell.length_c   1.000
_cell.angle_alpha   90.00
_cell.angle_beta   90.00
_cell.angle_gamma   90.00
#
_symmetry.space_group_name_H-M   'P 1'
#
loop_
_entity.id
_entity.type
_entity.pdbx_description
1 polymer ?
#
loop_
_entity_poly.entity_id
_entity_poly.type
_entity_poly.pdbx_seq_one_letter_code
_entity_poly.pdbx_strand_id
1 'polypeptide(L)'
;MQQPLNSELIMPKEQLFDMFQQILGIKKFEHQLLFNALQLDSQDEQAAAIRRELDGRMQKVAELERVSLYPPPIWIWQQKPFSVAHSEEF
;
A
#
# COMPACT_ATOMS: atom_id res chain seq x y z
N MET A 1 -34.19 18.58 7.61
CA MET A 1 -33.49 19.44 6.64
C MET A 1 -33.06 18.55 5.49
N GLN A 2 -33.73 18.68 4.33
CA GLN A 2 -33.30 18.02 3.11
C GLN A 2 -32.09 18.80 2.57
N GLN A 3 -30.92 18.16 2.57
CA GLN A 3 -29.74 18.69 1.88
C GLN A 3 -30.10 18.80 0.39
N PRO A 4 -29.96 19.97 -0.25
CA PRO A 4 -30.21 20.10 -1.67
C PRO A 4 -29.24 19.17 -2.41
N LEU A 5 -29.78 18.31 -3.28
CA LEU A 5 -29.01 17.55 -4.25
C LEU A 5 -28.26 18.56 -5.10
N ASN A 6 -26.97 18.69 -4.81
CA ASN A 6 -26.05 19.67 -5.34
C ASN A 6 -25.64 19.27 -6.78
N SER A 7 -26.62 19.16 -7.67
CA SER A 7 -26.48 18.55 -9.00
C SER A 7 -25.69 19.38 -10.01
N GLU A 8 -25.09 20.51 -9.61
CA GLU A 8 -24.22 21.33 -10.45
C GLU A 8 -22.86 21.67 -9.80
N LEU A 9 -22.48 21.03 -8.69
CA LEU A 9 -21.13 21.17 -8.17
C LEU A 9 -20.20 20.21 -8.93
N ILE A 10 -19.46 20.74 -9.90
CA ILE A 10 -18.32 20.02 -10.50
C ILE A 10 -17.32 19.78 -9.36
N MET A 11 -17.41 18.62 -8.72
CA MET A 11 -16.47 18.25 -7.68
C MET A 11 -15.07 18.13 -8.27
N PRO A 12 -14.05 18.69 -7.62
CA PRO A 12 -12.67 18.44 -8.00
C PRO A 12 -12.37 16.94 -7.89
N LYS A 13 -11.47 16.45 -8.76
CA LYS A 13 -11.11 15.02 -8.85
C LYS A 13 -10.75 14.42 -7.48
N GLU A 14 -10.06 15.19 -6.64
CA GLU A 14 -9.67 14.75 -5.29
C GLU A 14 -10.87 14.47 -4.39
N GLN A 15 -11.91 15.30 -4.44
CA GLN A 15 -13.10 15.12 -3.61
C GLN A 15 -13.93 13.91 -4.06
N LEU A 16 -13.94 13.60 -5.36
CA LEU A 16 -14.53 12.36 -5.86
C LEU A 16 -13.76 11.14 -5.36
N PHE A 17 -12.42 11.19 -5.35
CA PHE A 17 -11.60 10.10 -4.84
C PHE A 17 -11.88 9.83 -3.35
N ASP A 18 -11.93 10.87 -2.52
CA ASP A 18 -12.24 10.72 -1.09
C ASP A 18 -13.64 10.13 -0.88
N MET A 19 -14.63 10.57 -1.66
CA MET A 19 -15.99 10.05 -1.59
C MET A 19 -16.06 8.56 -1.99
N PHE A 20 -15.40 8.17 -3.09
CA PHE A 20 -15.37 6.76 -3.52
C PHE A 20 -14.66 5.88 -2.50
N GLN A 21 -13.53 6.33 -1.95
CA GLN A 21 -12.84 5.62 -0.89
C GLN A 21 -13.71 5.43 0.35
N GLN A 22 -14.46 6.46 0.75
CA GLN A 22 -15.37 6.40 1.90
C GLN A 22 -16.55 5.46 1.66
N ILE A 23 -17.17 5.49 0.48
CA ILE A 23 -18.31 4.63 0.13
C ILE A 23 -17.88 3.16 0.05
N LEU A 24 -16.74 2.89 -0.59
CA LEU A 24 -16.25 1.53 -0.80
C LEU A 24 -15.48 0.99 0.42
N GLY A 25 -15.10 1.86 1.37
CA GLY A 25 -14.31 1.47 2.54
C GLY A 25 -12.89 1.02 2.19
N ILE A 26 -12.35 1.48 1.06
CA ILE A 26 -11.05 1.04 0.53
C ILE A 26 -9.95 2.07 0.73
N LYS A 27 -8.73 1.59 0.92
CA LYS A 27 -7.54 2.44 1.06
C LYS A 27 -7.16 3.05 -0.29
N LYS A 28 -6.41 4.17 -0.25
CA LYS A 28 -5.99 4.91 -1.46
C LYS A 28 -5.29 4.02 -2.50
N PHE A 29 -4.45 3.08 -2.04
CA PHE A 29 -3.76 2.16 -2.94
C PHE A 29 -4.70 1.15 -3.60
N GLU A 30 -5.76 0.71 -2.91
CA GLU A 30 -6.76 -0.23 -3.45
C GLU A 30 -7.61 0.48 -4.49
N HIS A 31 -8.00 1.72 -4.20
CA HIS A 31 -8.67 2.58 -5.16
C HIS A 31 -7.81 2.77 -6.42
N GLN A 32 -6.51 3.08 -6.28
CA GLN A 32 -5.62 3.26 -7.44
C GLN A 32 -5.50 1.98 -8.28
N LEU A 33 -5.46 0.82 -7.63
CA LEU A 33 -5.43 -0.47 -8.33
C LEU A 33 -6.71 -0.71 -9.14
N LEU A 34 -7.86 -0.48 -8.53
CA LEU A 34 -9.15 -0.61 -9.22
C LEU A 34 -9.26 0.40 -10.36
N PHE A 35 -8.86 1.64 -10.13
CA PHE A 35 -8.84 2.68 -11.14
C PHE A 35 -8.01 2.28 -12.36
N ASN A 36 -6.80 1.75 -12.14
CA ASN A 36 -5.90 1.30 -13.21
C ASN A 36 -6.48 0.09 -13.95
N ALA A 37 -7.08 -0.86 -13.24
CA ALA A 37 -7.71 -2.03 -13.87
C ALA A 37 -8.86 -1.58 -14.77
N LEU A 38 -9.75 -0.70 -14.29
CA LEU A 38 -10.91 -0.22 -15.04
C LEU A 38 -10.56 0.59 -16.30
N GLN A 39 -9.29 0.95 -16.52
CA GLN A 39 -8.85 1.54 -17.80
C GLN A 39 -8.66 0.48 -18.91
N LEU A 40 -8.72 -0.81 -18.59
CA LEU A 40 -8.49 -1.91 -19.54
C LEU A 40 -9.78 -2.29 -20.26
N ASP A 41 -9.64 -2.66 -21.53
CA ASP A 41 -10.74 -2.80 -22.50
C ASP A 41 -11.63 -4.03 -22.26
N SER A 42 -11.12 -5.04 -21.55
CA SER A 42 -11.84 -6.30 -21.29
C SER A 42 -11.82 -6.71 -19.83
N GLN A 43 -12.87 -7.43 -19.40
CA GLN A 43 -12.97 -7.97 -18.04
C GLN A 43 -11.85 -8.97 -17.75
N ASP A 44 -11.39 -9.71 -18.75
CA ASP A 44 -10.28 -10.67 -18.59
C ASP A 44 -8.95 -9.94 -18.33
N GLU A 45 -8.69 -8.84 -19.04
CA GLU A 45 -7.52 -7.99 -18.78
C GLU A 45 -7.58 -7.32 -17.41
N GLN A 46 -8.75 -6.83 -17.02
CA GLN A 46 -9.01 -6.30 -15.67
C GLN A 46 -8.67 -7.34 -14.59
N ALA A 47 -9.19 -8.56 -14.74
CA ALA A 47 -8.93 -9.65 -13.81
C ALA A 47 -7.44 -10.04 -13.79
N ALA A 48 -6.79 -10.10 -14.96
CA ALA A 48 -5.36 -10.41 -15.06
C ALA A 48 -4.48 -9.35 -14.38
N ALA A 49 -4.81 -8.07 -14.53
CA ALA A 49 -4.07 -6.98 -13.90
C ALA A 49 -4.18 -7.02 -12.36
N ILE A 50 -5.37 -7.26 -11.82
CA ILE A 50 -5.59 -7.37 -10.37
C ILE A 50 -4.83 -8.59 -9.80
N ARG A 51 -4.87 -9.74 -10.49
CA ARG A 51 -4.14 -10.95 -10.08
C ARG A 51 -2.63 -10.72 -10.03
N ARG A 52 -2.05 -10.07 -11.06
CA ARG A 52 -0.61 -9.77 -11.11
C ARG A 52 -0.15 -8.90 -9.94
N GLU A 53 -0.90 -7.86 -9.58
CA GLU A 53 -0.55 -7.07 -8.39
C GLU A 53 -0.65 -7.91 -7.11
N LEU A 54 -1.73 -8.69 -6.96
CA LEU A 54 -1.92 -9.54 -5.78
C LEU A 54 -0.76 -10.51 -5.62
N ASP A 55 -0.36 -11.17 -6.70
CA ASP A 55 0.78 -12.09 -6.73
C ASP A 55 2.08 -11.37 -6.33
N GLY A 56 2.34 -10.17 -6.86
CA GLY A 56 3.51 -9.38 -6.49
C GLY A 56 3.54 -9.02 -4.99
N ARG A 57 2.38 -8.77 -4.38
CA ARG A 57 2.28 -8.51 -2.94
C ARG A 57 2.50 -9.76 -2.11
N MET A 58 1.93 -10.89 -2.53
CA MET A 58 2.16 -12.17 -1.87
C MET A 58 3.64 -12.56 -1.90
N GLN A 59 4.34 -12.34 -3.01
CA GLN A 59 5.78 -12.56 -3.11
C GLN A 59 6.57 -11.70 -2.13
N LYS A 60 6.24 -10.41 -2.01
CA LYS A 60 6.89 -9.49 -1.07
C LYS A 60 6.66 -9.90 0.38
N VAL A 61 5.45 -10.34 0.73
CA VAL A 61 5.15 -10.88 2.07
C VAL A 61 5.98 -12.14 2.34
N ALA A 62 6.04 -13.07 1.40
CA ALA A 62 6.83 -14.29 1.53
C ALA A 62 8.34 -14.01 1.66
N GLU A 63 8.86 -13.00 0.96
CA GLU A 63 10.25 -12.56 1.11
C GLU A 63 10.51 -11.98 2.50
N LEU A 64 9.62 -11.11 3.00
CA LEU A 64 9.73 -10.55 4.35
C LEU A 64 9.65 -11.64 5.42
N GLU A 65 8.79 -12.64 5.25
CA GLU A 65 8.74 -13.81 6.14
C GLU A 65 10.06 -14.56 6.14
N ARG A 66 10.66 -14.83 4.97
CA ARG A 66 11.98 -15.46 4.89
C ARG A 66 13.05 -14.62 5.61
N VAL A 67 13.11 -13.32 5.35
CA VAL A 67 14.11 -12.43 5.96
C VAL A 67 13.89 -12.31 7.48
N SER A 68 12.64 -12.27 7.95
CA SER A 68 12.32 -12.23 9.38
C SER A 68 12.65 -13.54 10.10
N LEU A 69 12.57 -14.69 9.41
CA LEU A 69 12.90 -16.01 9.97
C LEU A 69 14.42 -16.26 10.04
N TYR A 70 15.22 -15.54 9.27
CA TYR A 70 16.67 -15.63 9.31
C TYR A 70 17.27 -14.33 9.88
N PRO A 71 17.60 -14.27 11.19
CA PRO A 71 18.35 -13.16 11.71
C PRO A 71 19.68 -13.02 10.94
N PRO A 72 20.19 -11.79 10.75
CA PRO A 72 21.43 -11.57 10.03
C PRO A 72 22.57 -12.40 10.67
N PRO A 73 23.43 -13.04 9.87
CA PRO A 73 24.50 -13.89 10.39
C PRO A 73 25.36 -13.15 11.41
N ILE A 74 25.76 -13.84 12.48
CA ILE A 74 26.51 -13.31 13.64
C ILE A 74 27.73 -12.47 13.21
N TRP A 75 28.38 -12.85 12.11
CA TRP A 75 29.51 -12.13 11.53
C TRP A 75 29.20 -10.67 11.12
N ILE A 76 27.95 -10.33 10.81
CA ILE A 76 27.51 -8.95 10.53
C ILE A 76 27.56 -8.10 11.80
N TRP A 77 27.22 -8.69 12.95
CA TRP A 77 27.37 -8.04 14.26
C TRP A 77 28.83 -7.99 14.72
N GLN A 78 29.68 -8.91 14.23
CA GLN A 78 31.11 -8.95 14.50
C GLN A 78 31.91 -7.86 13.75
N GLN A 79 31.37 -7.31 12.66
CA GLN A 79 32.05 -6.30 11.84
C GLN A 79 31.69 -4.85 12.17
N LYS A 80 30.69 -4.59 13.03
CA LYS A 80 30.46 -3.23 13.53
C LYS A 80 31.47 -2.93 14.63
N PRO A 81 32.34 -1.92 14.50
CA PRO A 81 33.15 -1.47 15.62
C PRO A 81 32.19 -1.04 16.73
N PHE A 82 32.36 -1.63 17.91
CA PHE A 82 31.61 -1.30 19.13
C PHE A 82 32.02 0.10 19.57
N SER A 83 31.51 1.12 18.88
CA SER A 83 31.65 2.49 19.30
C SER A 83 30.28 2.95 19.78
N VAL A 84 30.29 3.47 21.00
CA VAL A 84 29.24 4.24 21.67
C VAL A 84 28.21 3.44 22.49
N ALA A 85 28.57 3.19 23.74
CA ALA A 85 27.69 3.41 24.90
C ALA A 85 28.47 4.31 25.88
N HIS A 86 28.34 5.63 25.72
CA HIS A 86 27.81 6.55 26.74
C HIS A 86 28.27 6.24 28.17
N SER A 87 29.38 6.87 28.54
CA SER A 87 29.66 7.33 29.89
C SER A 87 28.75 8.52 30.21
N GLU A 88 27.51 8.23 30.61
CA GLU A 88 26.65 9.16 31.35
C GLU A 88 26.08 8.42 32.56
N GLU A 89 26.92 8.20 33.56
CA GLU A 89 26.46 8.02 34.94
C GLU A 89 27.35 8.89 35.83
N PHE A 90 26.68 9.74 36.60
CA PHE A 90 27.18 10.68 37.59
C PHE A 90 27.84 9.95 38.77
#